data_AF-A0A535UM74-F1
#
_entry.id   AF-A0A535UM74-F1
#
_cell.length_a   1.000
_cell.length_b   1.000
_cell.length_c   1.000
_cell.angle_alpha   90.00
_cell.angle_beta   90.00
_cell.angle_gamma   90.00
#
_symmetry.space_group_name_H-M   'P 1'
#
loop_
_entity.id
_entity.type
_entity.pdbx_description
1 polymer ?
#
loop_
_entity_poly.entity_id
_entity_poly.type
_entity_poly.pdbx_seq_one_letter_code
_entity_poly.pdbx_strand_id
1 'polypeptide(L)'
;GSLCRMVDAAAALVDERLAGPRQGDGDDGRALVLDAVEGTSWSSLLALGAALVGARPWWPATVRGDARSTLLTGLVGRRREIHDRPGRRPFHFADAGLTLLRTSVADLPEIWVRCDGGPHGFLSIAAHAHADALSIEVRHGGVEVLADPGTYCYHGEPAWRSYFRPTLGHNTLELDERDQSSSGGPFLWSRHAHGHVLHLTEEDDARILSWTAEHDGYRRLDPPAVHRRTVRLDRCERRVTVVDRVRSGGRHRCRLAFHLGPAVHADLSGAVAHLEWPVAGRGSATLRLPERLCWSAHRGETDPIAGWHSPGFGRREPAITLVGRGVCGPGDGDMVSVLEFHR
;
A
#
# COMPACT_ATOMS: atom_id res chain seq x y z
N GLY A 1 18.88 -10.12 -18.02
CA GLY A 1 18.73 -10.18 -16.55
C GLY A 1 17.63 -9.27 -16.05
N SER A 2 17.86 -7.94 -16.05
CA SER A 2 17.02 -6.99 -15.30
C SER A 2 15.53 -6.98 -15.67
N LEU A 3 15.17 -6.98 -16.96
CA LEU A 3 13.76 -7.04 -17.38
C LEU A 3 13.04 -8.29 -16.87
N CYS A 4 13.71 -9.45 -16.90
CA CYS A 4 13.14 -10.70 -16.39
C CYS A 4 12.83 -10.59 -14.90
N ARG A 5 13.74 -10.01 -14.10
CA ARG A 5 13.51 -9.76 -12.67
C ARG A 5 12.35 -8.80 -12.43
N MET A 6 12.20 -7.76 -13.25
CA MET A 6 11.08 -6.81 -13.13
C MET A 6 9.74 -7.49 -13.39
N VAL A 7 9.65 -8.33 -14.42
CA VAL A 7 8.42 -9.07 -14.75
C VAL A 7 8.11 -10.14 -13.69
N ASP A 8 9.13 -10.86 -13.20
CA ASP A 8 8.96 -11.80 -12.10
C ASP A 8 8.48 -11.07 -10.83
N ALA A 9 9.05 -9.90 -10.52
CA ALA A 9 8.57 -9.06 -9.41
C ALA A 9 7.14 -8.59 -9.63
N ALA A 10 6.78 -8.16 -10.85
CA ALA A 10 5.41 -7.78 -11.19
C ALA A 10 4.41 -8.93 -10.95
N ALA A 11 4.73 -10.13 -11.43
CA ALA A 11 3.90 -11.32 -11.24
C ALA A 11 3.73 -11.67 -9.75
N ALA A 12 4.80 -11.46 -8.98
CA ALA A 12 4.80 -11.71 -7.57
C ALA A 12 3.96 -10.69 -6.77
N LEU A 13 3.89 -9.45 -7.24
CA LEU A 13 3.26 -8.35 -6.51
C LEU A 13 1.75 -8.23 -6.68
N VAL A 14 1.20 -8.66 -7.81
CA VAL A 14 -0.24 -8.51 -8.07
C VAL A 14 -1.12 -9.35 -7.13
N ASP A 15 -2.33 -8.86 -6.87
CA ASP A 15 -3.39 -9.61 -6.20
C ASP A 15 -4.08 -10.61 -7.16
N GLU A 16 -5.09 -11.32 -6.65
CA GLU A 16 -5.93 -12.27 -7.39
C GLU A 16 -6.66 -11.66 -8.61
N ARG A 17 -6.84 -10.33 -8.66
CA ARG A 17 -7.44 -9.61 -9.80
C ARG A 17 -6.40 -9.02 -10.74
N LEU A 18 -5.12 -9.39 -10.57
CA LEU A 18 -3.99 -8.87 -11.33
C LEU A 18 -3.77 -7.37 -11.15
N ALA A 19 -4.17 -6.79 -10.02
CA ALA A 19 -3.84 -5.40 -9.68
C ALA A 19 -2.56 -5.35 -8.84
N GLY A 20 -1.59 -4.53 -9.24
CA GLY A 20 -0.36 -4.32 -8.46
C GLY A 20 -0.53 -3.29 -7.33
N PRO A 21 0.50 -3.13 -6.49
CA PRO A 21 0.54 -2.11 -5.44
C PRO A 21 0.53 -0.70 -6.03
N ARG A 22 0.06 0.27 -5.23
CA ARG A 22 0.24 1.70 -5.51
C ARG A 22 1.43 2.21 -4.70
N GLN A 23 2.34 2.94 -5.33
CA GLN A 23 3.48 3.54 -4.66
C GLN A 23 3.74 4.93 -5.23
N GLY A 24 3.73 5.94 -4.35
CA GLY A 24 4.04 7.30 -4.74
C GLY A 24 3.19 7.82 -5.90
N ASP A 25 3.84 8.47 -6.85
CA ASP A 25 3.17 9.06 -8.00
C ASP A 25 2.94 8.06 -9.16
N GLY A 26 1.69 7.95 -9.62
CA GLY A 26 1.31 7.33 -10.88
C GLY A 26 0.58 8.31 -11.80
N ASP A 27 1.03 8.45 -13.04
CA ASP A 27 0.49 9.38 -14.05
C ASP A 27 -0.36 8.71 -15.14
N ASP A 28 -0.59 7.40 -15.04
CA ASP A 28 -1.23 6.58 -16.07
C ASP A 28 -0.57 6.72 -17.46
N GLY A 29 0.72 7.09 -17.52
CA GLY A 29 1.43 7.42 -18.75
C GLY A 29 1.39 6.31 -19.81
N ARG A 30 0.93 6.65 -21.01
CA ARG A 30 0.85 5.73 -22.17
C ARG A 30 1.45 6.40 -23.40
N ALA A 31 2.46 5.77 -23.99
CA ALA A 31 3.01 6.21 -25.27
C ALA A 31 2.05 5.92 -26.45
N LEU A 32 1.29 4.82 -26.36
CA LEU A 32 0.31 4.43 -27.37
C LEU A 32 -0.94 3.82 -26.71
N VAL A 33 -2.10 4.29 -27.15
CA VAL A 33 -3.41 3.81 -26.72
C VAL A 33 -4.00 2.97 -27.86
N LEU A 34 -4.06 1.65 -27.64
CA LEU A 34 -4.53 0.66 -28.62
C LEU A 34 -5.85 0.01 -28.20
N ASP A 35 -6.17 0.10 -26.92
CA ASP A 35 -7.36 -0.44 -26.29
C ASP A 35 -8.04 0.69 -25.49
N ALA A 36 -9.32 0.51 -25.14
CA ALA A 36 -9.97 1.38 -24.18
C ALA A 36 -9.12 1.48 -22.90
N VAL A 37 -9.05 2.65 -22.30
CA VAL A 37 -8.29 2.89 -21.06
C VAL A 37 -9.11 2.40 -19.87
N GLU A 38 -9.47 1.13 -19.88
CA GLU A 38 -10.25 0.45 -18.86
C GLU A 38 -9.40 -0.71 -18.28
N GLY A 39 -9.30 -0.78 -16.95
CA GLY A 39 -8.53 -1.83 -16.26
C GLY A 39 -7.04 -1.55 -16.05
N THR A 40 -6.36 -2.48 -15.38
CA THR A 40 -4.97 -2.34 -14.93
C THR A 40 -3.98 -2.69 -16.04
N SER A 41 -2.91 -1.89 -16.17
CA SER A 41 -1.81 -2.17 -17.13
C SER A 41 -1.02 -3.45 -16.80
N TRP A 42 -1.16 -3.96 -15.58
CA TRP A 42 -0.43 -5.10 -15.05
C TRP A 42 -0.71 -6.40 -15.83
N SER A 43 -1.95 -6.69 -16.19
CA SER A 43 -2.28 -7.91 -16.96
C SER A 43 -1.58 -7.93 -18.33
N SER A 44 -1.60 -6.80 -19.04
CA SER A 44 -0.89 -6.58 -20.30
C SER A 44 0.63 -6.76 -20.15
N LEU A 45 1.21 -6.18 -19.09
CA LEU A 45 2.63 -6.32 -18.77
C LEU A 45 3.03 -7.77 -18.47
N LEU A 46 2.19 -8.51 -17.74
CA LEU A 46 2.42 -9.92 -17.43
C LEU A 46 2.30 -10.81 -18.67
N ALA A 47 1.32 -10.55 -19.53
CA ALA A 47 1.16 -11.26 -20.80
C ALA A 47 2.38 -11.06 -21.71
N LEU A 48 2.85 -9.81 -21.85
CA LEU A 48 4.07 -9.49 -22.60
C LEU A 48 5.30 -10.15 -21.96
N GLY A 49 5.38 -10.14 -20.64
CA GLY A 49 6.41 -10.83 -19.87
C GLY A 49 6.46 -12.33 -20.15
N ALA A 50 5.31 -13.00 -20.15
CA ALA A 50 5.19 -14.43 -20.43
C ALA A 50 5.63 -14.75 -21.87
N ALA A 51 5.31 -13.88 -22.82
CA ALA A 51 5.79 -14.02 -24.19
C ALA A 51 7.32 -13.88 -24.29
N LEU A 52 7.88 -12.85 -23.66
CA LEU A 52 9.31 -12.50 -23.73
C LEU A 52 10.23 -13.50 -23.03
N VAL A 53 9.90 -13.91 -21.79
CA VAL A 53 10.79 -14.70 -20.93
C VAL A 53 10.17 -16.00 -20.41
N GLY A 54 8.91 -16.27 -20.74
CA GLY A 54 8.15 -17.42 -20.23
C GLY A 54 7.57 -17.17 -18.84
N ALA A 55 6.37 -17.69 -18.58
CA ALA A 55 5.78 -17.67 -17.24
C ALA A 55 6.44 -18.70 -16.33
N ARG A 56 6.44 -18.45 -15.01
CA ARG A 56 6.83 -19.45 -14.00
C ARG A 56 5.59 -20.17 -13.48
N PRO A 57 5.72 -21.38 -12.91
CA PRO A 57 4.58 -22.11 -12.33
C PRO A 57 3.84 -21.33 -11.24
N TRP A 58 4.53 -20.44 -10.51
CA TRP A 58 3.96 -19.61 -9.46
C TRP A 58 3.38 -18.28 -9.95
N TRP A 59 3.54 -17.94 -11.24
CA TRP A 59 2.89 -16.76 -11.79
C TRP A 59 1.37 -16.90 -11.68
N PRO A 60 0.64 -15.79 -11.46
CA PRO A 60 -0.81 -15.84 -11.53
C PRO A 60 -1.23 -16.24 -12.94
N ALA A 61 -2.42 -16.85 -13.06
CA ALA A 61 -2.97 -17.20 -14.36
C ALA A 61 -3.10 -15.94 -15.22
N THR A 62 -2.27 -15.83 -16.25
CA THR A 62 -2.31 -14.69 -17.17
C THR A 62 -3.54 -14.82 -18.06
N VAL A 63 -4.50 -13.93 -17.87
CA VAL A 63 -5.65 -13.77 -18.78
C VAL A 63 -5.13 -13.41 -20.17
N ARG A 64 -5.87 -13.80 -21.22
CA ARG A 64 -5.59 -13.44 -22.62
C ARG A 64 -5.16 -11.97 -22.73
N GLY A 65 -4.06 -11.74 -23.45
CA GLY A 65 -3.51 -10.41 -23.66
C GLY A 65 -4.51 -9.46 -24.34
N ASP A 66 -4.34 -8.18 -24.08
CA ASP A 66 -4.99 -7.06 -24.80
C ASP A 66 -4.39 -6.88 -26.21
N ALA A 67 -4.93 -5.94 -27.01
CA ALA A 67 -4.41 -5.69 -28.35
C ALA A 67 -2.95 -5.26 -28.31
N ARG A 68 -2.56 -4.46 -27.31
CA ARG A 68 -1.16 -4.06 -27.09
C ARG A 68 -0.24 -5.26 -26.92
N SER A 69 -0.49 -6.12 -25.93
CA SER A 69 0.36 -7.26 -25.63
C SER A 69 0.36 -8.28 -26.77
N THR A 70 -0.75 -8.42 -27.50
CA THR A 70 -0.83 -9.23 -28.73
C THR A 70 0.09 -8.69 -29.83
N LEU A 71 -0.03 -7.40 -30.17
CA LEU A 71 0.79 -6.75 -31.19
C LEU A 71 2.27 -6.79 -30.83
N LEU A 72 2.61 -6.41 -29.59
CA LEU A 72 4.00 -6.43 -29.13
C LEU A 72 4.56 -7.86 -29.11
N THR A 73 3.78 -8.85 -28.67
CA THR A 73 4.19 -10.26 -28.72
C THR A 73 4.45 -10.72 -30.16
N GLY A 74 3.64 -10.29 -31.13
CA GLY A 74 3.86 -10.58 -32.55
C GLY A 74 5.15 -9.98 -33.11
N LEU A 75 5.63 -8.87 -32.54
CA LEU A 75 6.92 -8.26 -32.87
C LEU A 75 8.10 -8.93 -32.16
N VAL A 76 7.85 -9.65 -31.07
CA VAL A 76 8.88 -10.40 -30.33
C VAL A 76 9.22 -11.67 -31.11
N GLY A 77 10.28 -11.60 -31.91
CA GLY A 77 10.68 -12.71 -32.79
C GLY A 77 11.13 -13.99 -32.08
N ARG A 78 11.59 -13.93 -30.81
CA ARG A 78 11.97 -15.13 -30.04
C ARG A 78 11.93 -14.88 -28.53
N ARG A 79 11.39 -15.87 -27.78
CA ARG A 79 11.49 -15.94 -26.31
C ARG A 79 12.95 -16.05 -25.88
N ARG A 80 13.34 -15.32 -24.83
CA ARG A 80 14.65 -15.44 -24.19
C ARG A 80 14.59 -16.39 -23.00
N GLU A 81 15.48 -17.38 -22.99
CA GLU A 81 15.68 -18.26 -21.83
C GLU A 81 16.58 -17.57 -20.80
N ILE A 82 16.18 -17.64 -19.53
CA ILE A 82 16.90 -17.08 -18.40
C ILE A 82 16.87 -18.14 -17.29
N HIS A 83 18.05 -18.62 -16.86
CA HIS A 83 18.17 -19.79 -15.99
C HIS A 83 18.04 -19.46 -14.49
N ASP A 84 18.41 -18.25 -14.05
CA ASP A 84 18.39 -17.83 -12.64
C ASP A 84 17.09 -17.09 -12.28
N ARG A 85 15.97 -17.79 -12.32
CA ARG A 85 14.66 -17.24 -11.94
C ARG A 85 14.15 -17.89 -10.65
N PRO A 86 13.39 -17.16 -9.82
CA PRO A 86 12.84 -17.72 -8.58
C PRO A 86 12.07 -19.02 -8.80
N GLY A 87 12.33 -20.02 -7.96
CA GLY A 87 11.60 -21.30 -7.94
C GLY A 87 10.21 -21.18 -7.31
N ARG A 88 10.03 -20.23 -6.39
CA ARG A 88 8.77 -19.89 -5.71
C ARG A 88 8.44 -18.42 -5.89
N ARG A 89 7.19 -18.03 -5.62
CA ARG A 89 6.73 -16.64 -5.66
C ARG A 89 7.50 -15.83 -4.61
N PRO A 90 8.27 -14.79 -4.99
CA PRO A 90 8.87 -13.90 -4.00
C PRO A 90 7.81 -13.12 -3.22
N PHE A 91 8.04 -12.94 -1.91
CA PHE A 91 7.18 -12.11 -1.06
C PHE A 91 7.89 -10.88 -0.48
N HIS A 92 9.21 -10.83 -0.55
CA HIS A 92 10.03 -9.72 -0.06
C HIS A 92 11.03 -9.25 -1.11
N PHE A 93 11.08 -7.93 -1.30
CA PHE A 93 11.95 -7.24 -2.24
C PHE A 93 12.83 -6.25 -1.47
N ALA A 94 13.98 -6.73 -0.99
CA ALA A 94 14.84 -6.00 -0.06
C ALA A 94 15.26 -4.61 -0.58
N ASP A 95 15.68 -4.52 -1.86
CA ASP A 95 16.11 -3.25 -2.47
C ASP A 95 14.97 -2.20 -2.53
N ALA A 96 13.72 -2.67 -2.66
CA ALA A 96 12.54 -1.82 -2.66
C ALA A 96 11.92 -1.67 -1.25
N GLY A 97 12.41 -2.43 -0.26
CA GLY A 97 11.79 -2.69 1.04
C GLY A 97 10.29 -3.01 1.00
N LEU A 98 9.84 -3.61 -0.09
CA LEU A 98 8.44 -3.98 -0.30
C LEU A 98 8.22 -5.42 0.17
N THR A 99 7.21 -5.64 1.01
CA THR A 99 6.85 -6.98 1.50
C THR A 99 5.37 -7.24 1.32
N LEU A 100 5.01 -8.45 0.91
CA LEU A 100 3.64 -8.93 0.86
C LEU A 100 3.38 -10.00 1.93
N LEU A 101 2.31 -9.84 2.68
CA LEU A 101 1.71 -10.90 3.51
C LEU A 101 0.39 -11.28 2.86
N ARG A 102 0.18 -12.57 2.56
CA ARG A 102 -1.05 -13.00 1.89
C ARG A 102 -1.56 -14.35 2.36
N THR A 103 -2.86 -14.58 2.17
CA THR A 103 -3.44 -15.92 2.32
C THR A 103 -3.05 -16.83 1.15
N SER A 104 -3.16 -18.14 1.34
CA SER A 104 -2.93 -19.08 0.24
C SER A 104 -4.04 -18.99 -0.80
N VAL A 105 -3.75 -19.43 -2.03
CA VAL A 105 -4.76 -19.62 -3.09
C VAL A 105 -5.84 -20.65 -2.71
N ALA A 106 -5.60 -21.47 -1.68
CA ALA A 106 -6.61 -22.37 -1.13
C ALA A 106 -7.61 -21.65 -0.20
N ASP A 107 -7.26 -20.46 0.31
CA ASP A 107 -8.01 -19.73 1.34
C ASP A 107 -8.73 -18.49 0.76
N LEU A 108 -9.27 -18.62 -0.46
CA LEU A 108 -9.97 -17.54 -1.12
C LEU A 108 -11.26 -17.13 -0.38
N PRO A 109 -11.66 -15.84 -0.41
CA PRO A 109 -11.03 -14.73 -1.15
C PRO A 109 -9.63 -14.35 -0.61
N GLU A 110 -8.70 -13.90 -1.46
CA GLU A 110 -7.35 -13.54 -1.01
C GLU A 110 -7.39 -12.35 -0.03
N ILE A 111 -6.68 -12.45 1.11
CA ILE A 111 -6.23 -11.28 1.86
C ILE A 111 -4.83 -10.96 1.37
N TRP A 112 -4.66 -9.81 0.75
CA TRP A 112 -3.38 -9.32 0.24
C TRP A 112 -2.99 -8.09 1.05
N VAL A 113 -1.83 -8.12 1.71
CA VAL A 113 -1.32 -7.03 2.53
C VAL A 113 0.02 -6.59 2.00
N ARG A 114 0.13 -5.34 1.59
CA ARG A 114 1.39 -4.71 1.21
C ARG A 114 1.92 -3.88 2.35
N CYS A 115 3.20 -4.06 2.66
CA CYS A 115 3.91 -3.30 3.69
C CYS A 115 5.09 -2.53 3.08
N ASP A 116 5.19 -1.25 3.41
CA ASP A 116 6.31 -0.39 3.02
C ASP A 116 7.39 -0.32 4.11
N GLY A 117 8.54 -0.94 3.87
CA GLY A 117 9.76 -0.76 4.66
C GLY A 117 10.92 -0.23 3.83
N GLY A 118 10.60 0.36 2.67
CA GLY A 118 11.55 0.75 1.64
C GLY A 118 12.28 2.05 1.89
N PRO A 119 13.28 2.33 1.04
CA PRO A 119 13.82 3.68 0.93
C PRO A 119 12.73 4.64 0.45
N HIS A 120 12.80 5.90 0.88
CA HIS A 120 11.79 6.93 0.58
C HIS A 120 11.48 7.07 -0.92
N GLY A 121 12.48 6.95 -1.79
CA GLY A 121 12.26 6.91 -3.23
C GLY A 121 13.53 6.77 -4.04
N PHE A 122 13.38 6.85 -5.36
CA PHE A 122 14.51 6.70 -6.28
C PHE A 122 15.36 7.97 -6.34
N LEU A 123 16.67 7.81 -6.10
CA LEU A 123 17.69 8.86 -6.09
C LEU A 123 17.43 9.98 -5.05
N SER A 124 18.35 10.95 -4.98
CA SER A 124 18.35 11.99 -3.95
C SER A 124 17.15 12.93 -3.99
N ILE A 125 16.53 13.13 -5.17
CA ILE A 125 15.35 14.00 -5.30
C ILE A 125 14.05 13.31 -4.89
N ALA A 126 14.00 11.98 -5.05
CA ALA A 126 12.82 11.15 -4.79
C ALA A 126 11.52 11.76 -5.35
N ALA A 127 11.56 12.31 -6.57
CA ALA A 127 10.54 13.22 -7.11
C ALA A 127 9.11 12.71 -6.97
N HIS A 128 8.93 11.41 -7.17
CA HIS A 128 7.65 10.70 -7.16
C HIS A 128 7.29 10.04 -5.83
N ALA A 129 8.15 10.15 -4.82
CA ALA A 129 7.88 9.59 -3.50
C ALA A 129 6.81 10.39 -2.78
N HIS A 130 6.09 9.70 -1.90
CA HIS A 130 5.19 10.27 -0.90
C HIS A 130 5.82 10.13 0.49
N ALA A 131 5.27 10.78 1.53
CA ALA A 131 5.76 10.62 2.90
C ALA A 131 5.09 9.41 3.59
N ASP A 132 5.18 8.25 2.95
CA ASP A 132 4.35 7.06 3.18
C ASP A 132 5.11 5.89 3.85
N ALA A 133 6.26 6.13 4.47
CA ALA A 133 6.99 5.04 5.11
C ALA A 133 6.15 4.34 6.19
N LEU A 134 6.26 3.01 6.22
CA LEU A 134 5.44 2.09 7.02
C LEU A 134 3.94 2.09 6.67
N SER A 135 3.52 2.74 5.58
CA SER A 135 2.16 2.60 5.04
C SER A 135 1.88 1.15 4.65
N ILE A 136 0.61 0.79 4.76
CA ILE A 136 0.11 -0.50 4.28
C ILE A 136 -1.06 -0.33 3.32
N GLU A 137 -1.21 -1.29 2.41
CA GLU A 137 -2.45 -1.51 1.67
C GLU A 137 -3.00 -2.88 2.07
N VAL A 138 -4.32 -3.01 2.16
CA VAL A 138 -4.99 -4.29 2.43
C VAL A 138 -6.11 -4.49 1.44
N ARG A 139 -6.11 -5.63 0.76
CA ARG A 139 -7.17 -6.03 -0.16
C ARG A 139 -7.82 -7.33 0.30
N HIS A 140 -9.12 -7.45 0.09
CA HIS A 140 -9.88 -8.68 0.31
C HIS A 140 -10.65 -9.05 -0.95
N GLY A 141 -10.32 -10.18 -1.56
CA GLY A 141 -10.92 -10.60 -2.82
C GLY A 141 -10.70 -9.58 -3.95
N GLY A 142 -9.54 -8.91 -3.95
CA GLY A 142 -9.19 -7.83 -4.87
C GLY A 142 -9.94 -6.49 -4.67
N VAL A 143 -10.69 -6.32 -3.57
CA VAL A 143 -11.25 -5.02 -3.18
C VAL A 143 -10.28 -4.30 -2.26
N GLU A 144 -9.95 -3.04 -2.55
CA GLU A 144 -9.13 -2.17 -1.69
C GLU A 144 -9.87 -1.85 -0.39
N VAL A 145 -9.53 -2.55 0.69
CA VAL A 145 -10.12 -2.34 2.01
C VAL A 145 -9.40 -1.23 2.75
N LEU A 146 -8.07 -1.29 2.79
CA LEU A 146 -7.20 -0.16 3.11
C LEU A 146 -6.46 0.21 1.82
N ALA A 147 -6.78 1.37 1.26
CA ALA A 147 -6.26 1.84 -0.02
C ALA A 147 -5.11 2.82 0.19
N ASP A 148 -4.19 2.88 -0.77
CA ASP A 148 -3.42 4.10 -0.95
C ASP A 148 -4.30 5.14 -1.67
N PRO A 149 -4.42 6.38 -1.16
CA PRO A 149 -5.27 7.38 -1.79
C PRO A 149 -4.85 7.80 -3.20
N GLY A 150 -3.61 7.53 -3.62
CA GLY A 150 -3.12 7.81 -4.97
C GLY A 150 -2.57 9.22 -5.14
N THR A 151 -2.42 9.64 -6.39
CA THR A 151 -1.62 10.83 -6.76
C THR A 151 -2.45 12.07 -7.08
N TYR A 152 -3.61 11.87 -7.72
CA TYR A 152 -4.45 12.86 -8.37
C TYR A 152 -3.75 13.71 -9.43
N CYS A 153 -2.93 14.69 -9.04
CA CYS A 153 -2.30 15.61 -9.97
C CYS A 153 -0.97 16.17 -9.43
N TYR A 154 -0.13 16.66 -10.34
CA TYR A 154 1.14 17.31 -9.98
C TYR A 154 1.05 18.84 -9.88
N HIS A 155 0.16 19.43 -10.66
CA HIS A 155 0.13 20.87 -10.95
C HIS A 155 -1.29 21.40 -11.01
N GLY A 156 -1.44 22.73 -10.93
CA GLY A 156 -2.73 23.41 -11.04
C GLY A 156 -3.58 23.38 -9.76
N GLU A 157 -3.39 22.38 -8.90
CA GLU A 157 -4.22 22.15 -7.71
C GLU A 157 -3.36 21.85 -6.46
N PRO A 158 -2.63 22.84 -5.93
CA PRO A 158 -1.66 22.63 -4.85
C PRO A 158 -2.28 22.08 -3.56
N ALA A 159 -3.52 22.47 -3.23
CA ALA A 159 -4.21 21.95 -2.05
C ALA A 159 -4.39 20.42 -2.09
N TRP A 160 -4.66 19.87 -3.28
CA TRP A 160 -4.81 18.43 -3.47
C TRP A 160 -3.47 17.70 -3.45
N ARG A 161 -2.42 18.31 -4.01
CA ARG A 161 -1.07 17.78 -3.88
C ARG A 161 -0.61 17.73 -2.41
N SER A 162 -1.01 18.73 -1.62
CA SER A 162 -0.82 18.80 -0.17
C SER A 162 -1.78 17.90 0.64
N TYR A 163 -2.72 17.22 0.00
CA TYR A 163 -3.57 16.21 0.64
C TYR A 163 -3.02 14.79 0.41
N PHE A 164 -2.70 14.45 -0.85
CA PHE A 164 -2.35 13.08 -1.26
C PHE A 164 -0.94 12.63 -0.87
N ARG A 165 0.02 13.55 -0.76
CA ARG A 165 1.45 13.23 -0.61
C ARG A 165 1.99 13.21 0.84
N PRO A 166 1.45 14.01 1.78
CA PRO A 166 1.89 14.01 3.18
C PRO A 166 1.59 12.71 3.92
N THR A 167 2.20 12.53 5.08
CA THR A 167 2.08 11.31 5.90
C THR A 167 0.64 10.99 6.29
N LEU A 168 -0.16 12.00 6.62
CA LEU A 168 -1.58 11.80 6.94
C LEU A 168 -2.41 11.32 5.74
N GLY A 169 -1.89 11.49 4.52
CA GLY A 169 -2.45 10.95 3.28
C GLY A 169 -2.26 9.44 3.11
N HIS A 170 -1.62 8.75 4.07
CA HIS A 170 -1.37 7.30 3.96
C HIS A 170 -1.79 6.55 5.21
N ASN A 171 -1.87 5.23 5.09
CA ASN A 171 -2.25 4.33 6.17
C ASN A 171 -1.10 4.17 7.18
N THR A 172 -0.68 5.25 7.85
CA THR A 172 0.49 5.28 8.74
C THR A 172 0.32 6.33 9.85
N LEU A 173 1.34 6.45 10.71
CA LEU A 173 1.33 7.33 11.87
C LEU A 173 2.04 8.66 11.59
N GLU A 174 1.36 9.74 11.94
CA GLU A 174 1.89 11.10 11.95
C GLU A 174 2.14 11.61 13.38
N LEU A 175 3.28 12.26 13.63
CA LEU A 175 3.64 12.85 14.93
C LEU A 175 3.81 14.37 14.82
N ASP A 176 3.26 15.08 15.80
CA ASP A 176 3.34 16.55 15.96
C ASP A 176 3.01 17.35 14.70
N GLU A 177 2.08 16.85 13.89
CA GLU A 177 1.63 17.51 12.66
C GLU A 177 2.78 17.68 11.65
N ARG A 178 3.74 16.76 11.68
CA ARG A 178 4.90 16.71 10.79
C ARG A 178 4.91 15.43 9.96
N ASP A 179 5.28 15.57 8.69
CA ASP A 179 5.52 14.44 7.80
C ASP A 179 6.76 13.64 8.18
N GLN A 180 6.84 12.38 7.79
CA GLN A 180 8.03 11.55 8.03
C GLN A 180 9.24 12.06 7.22
N SER A 181 8.98 12.53 6.00
CA SER A 181 9.92 13.16 5.07
C SER A 181 9.54 14.63 4.83
N SER A 182 10.48 15.51 4.48
CA SER A 182 10.19 16.94 4.28
C SER A 182 10.22 17.29 2.80
N SER A 183 9.11 17.86 2.32
CA SER A 183 9.01 18.34 0.94
C SER A 183 9.83 19.62 0.76
N GLY A 184 10.59 19.70 -0.34
CA GLY A 184 11.24 20.92 -0.84
C GLY A 184 10.53 21.51 -2.07
N GLY A 185 9.36 20.97 -2.44
CA GLY A 185 8.64 21.32 -3.66
C GLY A 185 7.88 20.12 -4.25
N PRO A 186 7.13 20.31 -5.34
CA PRO A 186 6.24 19.29 -5.91
C PRO A 186 6.96 18.00 -6.35
N PHE A 187 8.25 18.09 -6.70
CA PHE A 187 9.12 17.00 -7.15
C PHE A 187 10.46 16.94 -6.42
N LEU A 188 10.52 17.50 -5.21
CA LEU A 188 11.74 17.51 -4.40
C LEU A 188 11.41 17.14 -2.96
N TRP A 189 12.18 16.22 -2.40
CA TRP A 189 12.25 15.98 -0.96
C TRP A 189 13.58 16.47 -0.44
N SER A 190 13.53 17.40 0.51
CA SER A 190 14.71 17.99 1.16
C SER A 190 15.24 17.13 2.31
N ARG A 191 14.39 16.27 2.88
CA ARG A 191 14.77 15.28 3.89
C ARG A 191 13.96 14.01 3.72
N HIS A 192 14.63 12.87 3.81
CA HIS A 192 14.00 11.56 3.68
C HIS A 192 13.96 10.88 5.05
N ALA A 193 12.85 10.23 5.37
CA ALA A 193 12.84 9.21 6.40
C ALA A 193 13.58 7.97 5.88
N HIS A 194 14.45 7.40 6.70
CA HIS A 194 15.10 6.13 6.37
C HIS A 194 14.35 5.00 7.05
N GLY A 195 13.61 4.24 6.23
CA GLY A 195 12.94 3.00 6.63
C GLY A 195 13.89 1.80 6.54
N HIS A 196 13.71 0.82 7.42
CA HIS A 196 14.33 -0.49 7.26
C HIS A 196 13.49 -1.60 7.90
N VAL A 197 13.48 -2.76 7.26
CA VAL A 197 12.81 -3.96 7.75
C VAL A 197 13.66 -4.62 8.83
N LEU A 198 13.05 -4.89 9.98
CA LEU A 198 13.67 -5.48 11.16
C LEU A 198 13.41 -6.99 11.28
N HIS A 199 12.22 -7.43 10.87
CA HIS A 199 11.80 -8.81 11.00
C HIS A 199 10.79 -9.20 9.93
N LEU A 200 10.93 -10.43 9.42
CA LEU A 200 10.03 -11.09 8.49
C LEU A 200 9.84 -12.53 8.94
N THR A 201 8.60 -13.03 8.96
CA THR A 201 8.38 -14.48 9.00
C THR A 201 8.60 -15.05 7.60
N GLU A 202 9.32 -16.17 7.48
CA GLU A 202 9.40 -16.89 6.21
C GLU A 202 8.03 -17.48 5.85
N GLU A 203 7.63 -17.39 4.58
CA GLU A 203 6.25 -17.64 4.12
C GLU A 203 5.77 -19.11 4.27
N ASP A 204 6.68 -20.07 4.42
CA ASP A 204 6.40 -21.50 4.31
C ASP A 204 5.43 -21.98 5.42
N ASP A 205 4.17 -22.27 5.03
CA ASP A 205 3.06 -22.84 5.83
C ASP A 205 2.78 -22.22 7.22
N ALA A 206 3.38 -21.08 7.54
CA ALA A 206 3.20 -20.38 8.80
C ALA A 206 1.76 -19.86 8.96
N ARG A 207 1.02 -20.31 9.98
CA ARG A 207 -0.32 -19.78 10.29
C ARG A 207 -0.33 -18.24 10.36
N ILE A 208 0.70 -17.66 10.96
CA ILE A 208 0.87 -16.21 11.15
C ILE A 208 2.07 -15.73 10.36
N LEU A 209 1.84 -14.85 9.38
CA LEU A 209 2.89 -14.09 8.70
C LEU A 209 3.11 -12.77 9.43
N SER A 210 4.36 -12.33 9.57
CA SER A 210 4.70 -11.10 10.30
C SER A 210 5.74 -10.29 9.55
N TRP A 211 5.52 -8.98 9.50
CA TRP A 211 6.47 -7.99 9.02
C TRP A 211 6.65 -6.92 10.10
N THR A 212 7.89 -6.50 10.35
CA THR A 212 8.18 -5.38 11.25
C THR A 212 9.25 -4.50 10.64
N ALA A 213 9.01 -3.19 10.65
CA ALA A 213 9.96 -2.19 10.19
C ALA A 213 9.86 -0.92 11.04
N GLU A 214 10.87 -0.06 10.93
CA GLU A 214 10.86 1.25 11.56
C GLU A 214 11.46 2.32 10.65
N HIS A 215 11.14 3.59 10.93
CA HIS A 215 11.75 4.72 10.25
C HIS A 215 12.24 5.79 11.24
N ASP A 216 13.27 6.53 10.85
CA ASP A 216 13.92 7.56 11.68
C ASP A 216 13.43 9.00 11.41
N GLY A 217 12.43 9.14 10.53
CA GLY A 217 11.85 10.43 10.13
C GLY A 217 11.62 11.41 11.28
N TYR A 218 11.12 10.94 12.44
CA TYR A 218 10.80 11.78 13.59
C TYR A 218 11.94 12.04 14.58
N ARG A 219 13.18 11.59 14.32
CA ARG A 219 14.34 11.92 15.18
C ARG A 219 14.65 13.41 15.25
N ARG A 220 14.04 14.20 14.37
CA ARG A 220 14.16 15.67 14.34
C ARG A 220 13.15 16.40 15.24
N LEU A 221 12.17 15.68 15.78
CA LEU A 221 11.24 16.25 16.75
C LEU A 221 11.96 16.45 18.08
N ASP A 222 11.35 17.26 18.95
CA ASP A 222 11.80 17.44 20.33
C ASP A 222 10.65 17.07 21.27
N PRO A 223 10.75 15.95 22.03
CA PRO A 223 11.87 15.01 22.03
C PRO A 223 11.99 14.17 20.74
N PRO A 224 13.15 13.59 20.42
CA PRO A 224 13.32 12.79 19.21
C PRO A 224 12.54 11.47 19.27
N ALA A 225 11.92 11.08 18.16
CA ALA A 225 11.11 9.86 18.09
C ALA A 225 11.50 8.92 16.92
N VAL A 226 11.28 7.63 17.11
CA VAL A 226 11.32 6.58 16.07
C VAL A 226 9.98 5.87 16.05
N HIS A 227 9.38 5.74 14.87
CA HIS A 227 8.14 5.01 14.68
C HIS A 227 8.45 3.62 14.15
N ARG A 228 7.96 2.60 14.85
CA ARG A 228 8.06 1.20 14.50
C ARG A 228 6.67 0.63 14.31
N ARG A 229 6.48 -0.12 13.22
CA ARG A 229 5.24 -0.82 12.92
C ARG A 229 5.49 -2.31 12.78
N THR A 230 4.60 -3.11 13.36
CA THR A 230 4.49 -4.54 13.11
C THR A 230 3.13 -4.85 12.49
N VAL A 231 3.11 -5.61 11.40
CA VAL A 231 1.90 -6.10 10.75
C VAL A 231 1.92 -7.62 10.80
N ARG A 232 0.82 -8.22 11.26
CA ARG A 232 0.63 -9.67 11.28
C ARG A 232 -0.62 -10.05 10.53
N LEU A 233 -0.53 -11.10 9.72
CA LEU A 233 -1.68 -11.75 9.08
C LEU A 233 -1.83 -13.15 9.68
N ASP A 234 -2.91 -13.37 10.44
CA ASP A 234 -3.36 -14.72 10.79
C ASP A 234 -4.24 -15.25 9.67
N ARG A 235 -3.75 -16.27 8.96
CA ARG A 235 -4.43 -16.84 7.79
C ARG A 235 -5.66 -17.65 8.17
N CYS A 236 -5.67 -18.28 9.35
CA CYS A 236 -6.79 -19.10 9.81
C CYS A 236 -7.94 -18.23 10.33
N GLU A 237 -7.61 -17.21 11.14
CA GLU A 237 -8.58 -16.27 11.70
C GLU A 237 -8.98 -15.17 10.71
N ARG A 238 -8.32 -15.08 9.56
CA ARG A 238 -8.54 -14.02 8.55
C ARG A 238 -8.43 -12.63 9.18
N ARG A 239 -7.36 -12.44 9.95
CA ARG A 239 -7.16 -11.26 10.81
C ARG A 239 -5.84 -10.57 10.47
N VAL A 240 -5.89 -9.27 10.19
CA VAL A 240 -4.72 -8.41 10.08
C VAL A 240 -4.59 -7.59 11.36
N THR A 241 -3.45 -7.69 12.04
CA THR A 241 -3.14 -6.90 13.24
C THR A 241 -1.99 -5.95 12.94
N VAL A 242 -2.22 -4.66 13.17
CA VAL A 242 -1.22 -3.58 13.01
C VAL A 242 -0.89 -3.03 14.39
N VAL A 243 0.40 -3.04 14.73
CA VAL A 243 0.91 -2.56 16.01
C VAL A 243 1.87 -1.41 15.75
N ASP A 244 1.47 -0.22 16.19
CA ASP A 244 2.24 1.02 16.08
C ASP A 244 2.88 1.37 17.42
N ARG A 245 4.21 1.51 17.42
CA ARG A 245 5.02 1.86 18.58
C ARG A 245 5.87 3.09 18.30
N VAL A 246 5.79 4.06 19.20
CA VAL A 246 6.64 5.25 19.18
C VAL A 246 7.69 5.13 20.28
N ARG A 247 8.97 5.17 19.88
CA ARG A 247 10.11 5.19 20.78
C ARG A 247 10.60 6.63 20.90
N SER A 248 10.34 7.27 22.03
CA SER A 248 10.73 8.65 22.31
C SER A 248 11.07 8.81 23.79
N GLY A 249 11.81 9.85 24.14
CA GLY A 249 12.04 10.28 25.52
C GLY A 249 10.86 11.04 26.14
N GLY A 250 9.83 11.38 25.35
CA GLY A 250 8.63 12.05 25.86
C GLY A 250 7.41 11.87 24.95
N ARG A 251 6.41 12.74 25.15
CA ARG A 251 5.09 12.59 24.55
C ARG A 251 4.96 13.43 23.28
N HIS A 252 4.25 12.89 22.30
CA HIS A 252 3.95 13.52 21.02
C HIS A 252 2.45 13.51 20.75
N ARG A 253 1.94 14.58 20.14
CA ARG A 253 0.62 14.53 19.50
C ARG A 253 0.71 13.54 18.35
N CYS A 254 -0.29 12.69 18.20
CA CYS A 254 -0.31 11.72 17.12
C CYS A 254 -1.62 11.72 16.35
N ARG A 255 -1.50 11.42 15.05
CA ARG A 255 -2.61 11.12 14.17
C ARG A 255 -2.34 9.80 13.45
N LEU A 256 -3.24 8.83 13.59
CA LEU A 256 -3.20 7.57 12.86
C LEU A 256 -4.32 7.59 11.82
N ALA A 257 -3.99 7.35 10.56
CA ALA A 257 -4.95 7.35 9.47
C ALA A 257 -5.14 5.94 8.88
N PHE A 258 -6.39 5.64 8.52
CA PHE A 258 -6.77 4.50 7.68
C PHE A 258 -7.71 5.00 6.57
N HIS A 259 -7.24 4.97 5.33
CA HIS A 259 -7.96 5.32 4.12
C HIS A 259 -8.59 4.07 3.54
N LEU A 260 -9.92 4.09 3.42
CA LEU A 260 -10.68 2.99 2.86
C LEU A 260 -10.81 3.15 1.34
N GLY A 261 -10.91 2.04 0.62
CA GLY A 261 -11.19 2.10 -0.81
C GLY A 261 -12.58 2.66 -1.12
N PRO A 262 -12.80 3.18 -2.34
CA PRO A 262 -14.03 3.88 -2.72
C PRO A 262 -15.29 3.00 -2.67
N ALA A 263 -15.13 1.68 -2.76
CA ALA A 263 -16.21 0.70 -2.67
C ALA A 263 -16.59 0.33 -1.22
N VAL A 264 -15.81 0.76 -0.23
CA VAL A 264 -15.98 0.37 1.17
C VAL A 264 -16.80 1.42 1.90
N HIS A 265 -17.90 0.96 2.48
CA HIS A 265 -18.68 1.72 3.45
C HIS A 265 -18.17 1.42 4.86
N ALA A 266 -18.26 2.41 5.74
CA ALA A 266 -17.89 2.27 7.14
C ALA A 266 -18.92 2.95 8.04
N ASP A 267 -19.33 2.24 9.08
CA ASP A 267 -20.05 2.80 10.22
C ASP A 267 -19.12 2.80 11.44
N LEU A 268 -18.73 4.00 11.89
CA LEU A 268 -17.79 4.19 13.00
C LEU A 268 -18.55 4.48 14.29
N SER A 269 -18.37 3.61 15.29
CA SER A 269 -18.88 3.79 16.65
C SER A 269 -17.75 3.68 17.66
N GLY A 270 -17.38 4.81 18.26
CA GLY A 270 -16.23 4.89 19.16
C GLY A 270 -14.93 4.53 18.44
N ALA A 271 -14.29 3.44 18.87
CA ALA A 271 -13.06 2.92 18.28
C ALA A 271 -13.28 1.64 17.43
N VAL A 272 -14.51 1.41 16.96
CA VAL A 272 -14.85 0.26 16.12
C VAL A 272 -15.53 0.75 14.85
N ALA A 273 -14.98 0.38 13.70
CA ALA A 273 -15.59 0.60 12.40
C ALA A 273 -16.08 -0.72 11.80
N HIS A 274 -17.37 -0.79 11.45
CA HIS A 274 -17.97 -1.89 10.71
C HIS A 274 -17.88 -1.58 9.22
N LEU A 275 -17.20 -2.44 8.47
CA LEU A 275 -16.89 -2.25 7.07
C LEU A 275 -17.70 -3.17 6.18
N GLU A 276 -18.23 -2.65 5.07
CA GLU A 276 -19.00 -3.43 4.10
C GLU A 276 -18.69 -2.97 2.67
N TRP A 277 -18.63 -3.91 1.73
CA TRP A 277 -18.41 -3.60 0.31
C TRP A 277 -19.10 -4.62 -0.62
N PRO A 278 -19.46 -4.20 -1.85
CA PRO A 278 -20.10 -5.09 -2.80
C PRO A 278 -19.09 -6.10 -3.39
N VAL A 279 -19.28 -7.38 -3.07
CA VAL A 279 -18.78 -8.53 -3.83
C VAL A 279 -19.92 -9.50 -4.07
N ALA A 280 -19.75 -10.52 -4.94
CA ALA A 280 -20.71 -11.61 -5.11
C ALA A 280 -20.88 -12.38 -3.78
N GLY A 281 -21.72 -11.87 -2.88
CA GLY A 281 -21.88 -12.35 -1.50
C GLY A 281 -21.86 -11.27 -0.40
N ARG A 282 -21.51 -10.01 -0.71
CA ARG A 282 -21.28 -8.88 0.23
C ARG A 282 -20.11 -9.14 1.20
N GLY A 283 -19.02 -8.39 1.02
CA GLY A 283 -17.84 -8.52 1.87
C GLY A 283 -18.03 -7.66 3.11
N SER A 284 -17.55 -8.15 4.26
CA SER A 284 -17.56 -7.35 5.49
C SER A 284 -16.36 -7.64 6.37
N ALA A 285 -16.03 -6.65 7.20
CA ALA A 285 -14.99 -6.77 8.20
C ALA A 285 -15.29 -5.87 9.41
N THR A 286 -14.66 -6.17 10.53
CA THR A 286 -14.62 -5.26 11.68
C THR A 286 -13.21 -4.72 11.85
N LEU A 287 -13.06 -3.40 11.84
CA LEU A 287 -11.83 -2.71 12.15
C LEU A 287 -11.90 -2.15 13.57
N ARG A 288 -11.22 -2.80 14.50
CA ARG A 288 -11.01 -2.31 15.87
C ARG A 288 -9.78 -1.41 15.88
N LEU A 289 -9.94 -0.22 16.42
CA LEU A 289 -8.96 0.83 16.42
C LEU A 289 -8.45 1.09 17.85
N PRO A 290 -7.28 1.70 18.03
CA PRO A 290 -6.77 2.07 19.34
C PRO A 290 -7.76 2.94 20.13
N GLU A 291 -8.32 2.39 21.21
CA GLU A 291 -9.35 3.03 22.04
C GLU A 291 -8.88 4.33 22.69
N ARG A 292 -7.57 4.48 22.89
CA ARG A 292 -6.97 5.69 23.47
C ARG A 292 -6.96 6.90 22.53
N LEU A 293 -7.29 6.71 21.26
CA LEU A 293 -7.39 7.80 20.28
C LEU A 293 -8.85 8.18 20.08
N CYS A 294 -9.11 9.45 19.83
CA CYS A 294 -10.41 9.94 19.42
C CYS A 294 -10.55 9.79 17.91
N TRP A 295 -11.48 8.95 17.46
CA TRP A 295 -11.66 8.60 16.06
C TRP A 295 -12.75 9.44 15.40
N SER A 296 -12.50 9.79 14.14
CA SER A 296 -13.42 10.52 13.27
C SER A 296 -13.38 9.90 11.88
N ALA A 297 -14.51 9.94 11.16
CA ALA A 297 -14.64 9.48 9.78
C ALA A 297 -14.90 10.67 8.87
N HIS A 298 -14.17 10.75 7.76
CA HIS A 298 -14.22 11.85 6.79
C HIS A 298 -14.57 11.32 5.41
N ARG A 299 -15.39 12.04 4.65
CA ARG A 299 -15.79 11.63 3.30
C ARG A 299 -16.07 12.82 2.38
N GLY A 300 -15.25 12.99 1.36
CA GLY A 300 -15.48 13.99 0.30
C GLY A 300 -15.43 15.44 0.77
N GLU A 301 -14.75 15.73 1.87
CA GLU A 301 -14.62 17.08 2.44
C GLU A 301 -13.64 17.92 1.62
N THR A 302 -13.91 19.20 1.44
CA THR A 302 -13.06 20.11 0.65
C THR A 302 -12.48 21.27 1.44
N ASP A 303 -12.98 21.50 2.66
CA ASP A 303 -12.46 22.52 3.58
C ASP A 303 -12.64 22.06 5.04
N PRO A 304 -11.61 21.48 5.69
CA PRO A 304 -10.36 21.02 5.08
C PRO A 304 -10.56 19.82 4.13
N ILE A 305 -9.59 19.54 3.25
CA ILE A 305 -9.66 18.37 2.35
C ILE A 305 -9.47 17.08 3.16
N ALA A 306 -10.44 16.16 3.08
CA ALA A 306 -10.38 14.84 3.70
C ALA A 306 -11.33 13.83 3.03
N GLY A 307 -10.99 12.53 3.06
CA GLY A 307 -11.84 11.46 2.53
C GLY A 307 -11.91 11.42 1.00
N TRP A 308 -10.77 11.32 0.32
CA TRP A 308 -10.70 11.22 -1.14
C TRP A 308 -9.78 10.11 -1.61
N HIS A 309 -10.13 9.50 -2.74
CA HIS A 309 -9.34 8.51 -3.45
C HIS A 309 -9.12 8.98 -4.89
N SER A 310 -7.94 8.72 -5.44
CA SER A 310 -7.54 9.04 -6.80
C SER A 310 -7.34 7.74 -7.60
N PRO A 311 -8.36 7.27 -8.34
CA PRO A 311 -8.22 6.04 -9.14
C PRO A 311 -7.18 6.17 -10.26
N GLY A 312 -6.87 7.39 -10.70
CA GLY A 312 -5.79 7.69 -11.63
C GLY A 312 -5.67 9.20 -11.90
N PHE A 313 -4.78 9.57 -12.82
CA PHE A 313 -4.39 10.97 -12.98
C PHE A 313 -5.57 11.88 -13.40
N GLY A 314 -5.70 13.03 -12.75
CA GLY A 314 -6.79 14.00 -12.96
C GLY A 314 -8.16 13.53 -12.47
N ARG A 315 -8.26 12.38 -11.78
CA ARG A 315 -9.53 11.85 -11.27
C ARG A 315 -9.47 11.71 -9.76
N ARG A 316 -10.53 12.14 -9.08
CA ARG A 316 -10.74 11.91 -7.65
C ARG A 316 -12.20 11.57 -7.39
N GLU A 317 -12.44 10.78 -6.37
CA GLU A 317 -13.77 10.39 -5.91
C GLU A 317 -13.83 10.36 -4.39
N PRO A 318 -15.00 10.63 -3.77
CA PRO A 318 -15.14 10.54 -2.32
C PRO A 318 -14.90 9.12 -1.82
N ALA A 319 -14.04 8.99 -0.80
CA ALA A 319 -13.77 7.76 -0.08
C ALA A 319 -13.83 8.05 1.44
N ILE A 320 -13.74 7.01 2.27
CA ILE A 320 -13.76 7.21 3.73
C ILE A 320 -12.33 7.20 4.26
N THR A 321 -11.94 8.23 5.01
CA THR A 321 -10.73 8.23 5.81
C THR A 321 -11.10 8.22 7.30
N LEU A 322 -10.59 7.25 8.04
CA LEU A 322 -10.67 7.22 9.50
C LEU A 322 -9.41 7.86 10.08
N VAL A 323 -9.57 8.86 10.95
CA VAL A 323 -8.45 9.55 11.61
C VAL A 323 -8.61 9.48 13.12
N GLY A 324 -7.64 8.85 13.79
CA GLY A 324 -7.52 8.77 15.24
C GLY A 324 -6.55 9.84 15.74
N ARG A 325 -7.00 10.70 16.65
CA ARG A 325 -6.19 11.78 17.24
C ARG A 325 -5.94 11.53 18.72
N GLY A 326 -4.72 11.77 19.17
CA GLY A 326 -4.40 11.64 20.58
C GLY A 326 -2.95 11.96 20.89
N VAL A 327 -2.42 11.29 21.89
CA VAL A 327 -1.02 11.44 22.34
C VAL A 327 -0.40 10.06 22.47
N CYS A 328 0.89 9.97 22.20
CA CYS A 328 1.70 8.78 22.44
C CYS A 328 3.05 9.14 23.03
N GLY A 329 3.59 8.28 23.89
CA GLY A 329 4.91 8.44 24.48
C GLY A 329 5.25 7.28 25.43
N PRO A 330 6.31 7.44 26.25
CA PRO A 330 6.69 6.46 27.26
C PRO A 330 5.52 6.07 28.16
N GLY A 331 5.28 4.76 28.31
CA GLY A 331 4.24 4.22 29.19
C GLY A 331 2.84 4.12 28.59
N ASP A 332 2.56 4.73 27.43
CA ASP A 332 1.21 4.73 26.81
C ASP A 332 0.83 3.41 26.10
N GLY A 333 1.74 2.43 26.07
CA GLY A 333 1.56 1.15 25.38
C GLY A 333 1.51 1.27 23.84
N ASP A 334 1.42 0.11 23.17
CA ASP A 334 1.32 0.07 21.72
C ASP A 334 -0.08 0.46 21.25
N MET A 335 -0.21 1.13 20.11
CA MET A 335 -1.53 1.29 19.47
C MET A 335 -1.76 0.10 18.56
N VAL A 336 -2.80 -0.67 18.86
CA VAL A 336 -3.13 -1.90 18.15
C VAL A 336 -4.41 -1.68 17.36
N SER A 337 -4.33 -1.87 16.05
CA SER A 337 -5.49 -1.92 15.15
C SER A 337 -5.68 -3.36 14.68
N VAL A 338 -6.91 -3.85 14.66
CA VAL A 338 -7.25 -5.21 14.25
C VAL A 338 -8.34 -5.16 13.21
N LEU A 339 -8.03 -5.62 11.99
CA LEU A 339 -8.97 -5.80 10.90
C LEU A 339 -9.31 -7.29 10.80
N GLU A 340 -10.54 -7.65 11.13
CA GLU A 340 -11.04 -9.02 11.12
C GLU A 340 -12.05 -9.19 9.98
N PHE A 341 -11.71 -10.03 8.99
CA PHE A 341 -12.58 -10.30 7.85
C PHE A 341 -13.61 -11.36 8.20
N HIS A 342 -14.88 -11.07 7.95
CA HIS A 342 -15.94 -12.05 8.13
C HIS A 342 -16.02 -12.97 6.92
N ARG A 343 -16.46 -14.22 7.16
CA ARG A 343 -16.62 -15.23 6.11
C ARG A 343 -17.95 -15.10 5.39
#